data_AF-A0A1H9XUC7-F1
#
_entry.id   AF-A0A1H9XUC7-F1
#
_cell.length_a   1.000
_cell.length_b   1.000
_cell.length_c   1.000
_cell.angle_alpha   90.00
_cell.angle_beta   90.00
_cell.angle_gamma   90.00
#
_symmetry.space_group_name_H-M   'P 1'
#
loop_
_entity.id
_entity.type
_entity.pdbx_description
1 polymer ?
#
loop_
_entity_poly.entity_id
_entity_poly.type
_entity_poly.pdbx_seq_one_letter_code
_entity_poly.pdbx_strand_id
1 'polypeptide(L)'
;MSRDQRGCGGCAFAFLALVLVMPLAVVLVSPAVAARIVVDGLPEHAVHLQEWLWGCAVAVPMAALLVRFALNRHGRLRRSPPIRRWTGFLVRGLVLLAAVNVHVFLRKWPSLPGDHVVDDGTTLFGTAALIGVAVLVVMRLWDRRARRVTVEEVRAAATEADQALRRVRTQNDRVRRQAQQVRARVEKLQRSERPGVEFHSLRVFHRESYQCADTAHIAYHSAQNSLRTMASLVRHARRAPYQLTVSSRARAEMRAAAAHLARSQGELRTHVDEGLGMVRTLNANTSDLKHEIRDHCGAPGREWFAALEERVEQAREERRVGNRFGGGQ
;
A
#
# COMPACT_ATOMS: atom_id res chain seq x y z
N MET A 1 12.73 8.69 12.59
CA MET A 1 13.71 7.97 11.74
C MET A 1 13.06 7.66 10.41
N SER A 2 13.14 8.60 9.48
CA SER A 2 12.97 8.30 8.06
C SER A 2 14.36 8.43 7.45
N ARG A 3 15.04 7.30 7.25
CA ARG A 3 16.26 7.27 6.43
C ARG A 3 15.84 7.45 4.98
N ASP A 4 15.83 8.69 4.51
CA ASP A 4 16.02 8.97 3.08
C ASP A 4 17.50 8.73 2.72
N GLN A 5 17.84 7.45 2.55
CA GLN A 5 19.00 7.06 1.75
C GLN A 5 18.53 6.84 0.31
N ARG A 6 18.30 7.92 -0.42
CA ARG A 6 18.18 7.91 -1.90
C ARG A 6 19.49 8.36 -2.54
N GLY A 7 20.61 7.78 -2.10
CA GLY A 7 21.93 8.02 -2.67
C GLY A 7 22.45 6.76 -3.39
N CYS A 8 22.66 6.84 -4.70
CA CYS A 8 23.51 5.96 -5.54
C CYS A 8 23.39 4.43 -5.46
N GLY A 9 22.41 3.85 -4.76
CA GLY A 9 22.22 2.38 -4.74
C GLY A 9 21.69 1.79 -6.06
N GLY A 10 21.01 2.60 -6.89
CA GLY A 10 20.35 2.11 -8.11
C GLY A 10 21.31 1.56 -9.17
N CYS A 11 22.46 2.19 -9.37
CA CYS A 11 23.44 1.75 -10.37
C CYS A 11 24.16 0.46 -9.95
N ALA A 12 24.53 0.34 -8.67
CA ALA A 12 25.15 -0.87 -8.14
C ALA A 12 24.18 -2.06 -8.18
N PHE A 13 22.91 -1.87 -7.82
CA PHE A 13 21.89 -2.93 -7.94
C PHE A 13 21.58 -3.29 -9.40
N ALA A 14 21.57 -2.34 -10.32
CA ALA A 14 21.40 -2.61 -11.75
C ALA A 14 22.59 -3.40 -12.33
N PHE A 15 23.82 -3.06 -11.93
CA PHE A 15 25.02 -3.78 -12.36
C PHE A 15 25.07 -5.20 -11.78
N LEU A 16 24.74 -5.35 -10.49
CA LEU A 16 24.66 -6.66 -9.83
C LEU A 16 23.54 -7.53 -10.43
N ALA A 17 22.42 -6.91 -10.80
CA ALA A 17 21.36 -7.58 -11.53
C ALA A 17 21.82 -8.00 -12.93
N LEU A 18 22.52 -7.14 -13.68
CA LEU A 18 22.99 -7.48 -15.03
C LEU A 18 24.00 -8.65 -15.01
N VAL A 19 24.96 -8.62 -14.08
CA VAL A 19 26.02 -9.64 -13.96
C VAL A 19 25.49 -10.99 -13.47
N LEU A 20 24.46 -11.01 -12.61
CA LEU A 20 23.89 -12.27 -12.10
C LEU A 20 22.71 -12.79 -12.92
N VAL A 21 21.90 -11.90 -13.51
CA VAL A 21 20.68 -12.27 -14.22
C VAL A 21 20.98 -12.74 -15.64
N MET A 22 21.98 -12.18 -16.32
CA MET A 22 22.31 -12.59 -17.69
C MET A 22 22.80 -14.04 -17.78
N PRO A 23 23.81 -14.51 -17.01
CA PRO A 23 24.23 -15.91 -17.04
C PRO A 23 23.09 -16.87 -16.67
N LEU A 24 22.24 -16.46 -15.73
CA LEU A 24 21.07 -17.21 -15.32
C LEU A 24 20.04 -17.32 -16.45
N ALA A 25 19.78 -16.25 -17.19
CA ALA A 25 18.89 -16.25 -18.34
C ALA A 25 19.41 -17.16 -19.45
N VAL A 26 20.72 -17.12 -19.74
CA VAL A 26 21.37 -18.02 -20.72
C VAL A 26 21.12 -19.48 -20.36
N VAL A 27 21.35 -19.87 -19.10
CA VAL A 27 21.09 -21.25 -18.63
C VAL A 27 19.60 -21.61 -18.77
N LEU A 28 18.67 -20.73 -18.39
CA LEU A 28 17.24 -21.01 -18.46
C LEU A 28 16.70 -21.15 -19.90
N VAL A 29 17.34 -20.47 -20.85
CA VAL A 29 16.97 -20.44 -22.27
C VAL A 29 17.64 -21.55 -23.07
N SER A 30 18.63 -22.22 -22.49
CA SER A 30 19.44 -23.25 -23.17
C SER A 30 18.62 -24.36 -23.85
N PRO A 31 17.52 -24.89 -23.28
CA PRO A 31 16.68 -25.87 -23.95
C PRO A 31 16.08 -25.40 -25.28
N ALA A 32 15.58 -24.17 -25.34
CA ALA A 32 15.00 -23.60 -26.56
C ALA A 32 16.06 -23.38 -27.64
N VAL A 33 17.26 -22.94 -27.26
CA VAL A 33 18.35 -22.71 -28.21
C VAL A 33 18.88 -24.04 -28.75
N ALA A 34 19.11 -25.03 -27.89
CA ALA A 34 19.52 -26.38 -28.31
C ALA A 34 18.48 -27.00 -29.27
N ALA A 35 17.19 -26.92 -28.93
CA ALA A 35 16.11 -27.39 -29.79
C ALA A 35 16.12 -26.68 -31.15
N ARG A 36 16.37 -25.36 -31.16
CA ARG A 36 16.44 -24.58 -32.41
C ARG A 36 17.62 -24.97 -33.28
N ILE A 37 18.80 -25.22 -32.71
CA ILE A 37 19.98 -25.70 -33.45
C ILE A 37 19.67 -27.03 -34.15
N VAL A 38 19.01 -27.95 -33.45
CA VAL A 38 18.61 -29.26 -34.00
C VAL A 38 17.58 -29.10 -35.12
N VAL A 39 16.59 -28.20 -34.96
CA VAL A 39 15.54 -27.94 -35.95
C VAL A 39 16.09 -27.24 -37.20
N ASP A 40 17.00 -26.27 -37.02
CA ASP A 40 17.57 -25.49 -38.13
C ASP A 40 18.57 -26.33 -38.94
N GLY A 41 19.21 -27.34 -38.32
CA GLY A 41 20.02 -28.34 -39.03
C GLY A 41 21.31 -27.81 -39.66
N LEU A 42 21.76 -26.61 -39.26
CA LEU A 42 22.95 -25.97 -39.83
C LEU A 42 24.24 -26.56 -39.24
N PRO A 43 25.21 -26.99 -40.07
CA PRO A 43 26.44 -27.62 -39.59
C PRO A 43 27.32 -26.67 -38.77
N GLU A 44 27.28 -25.38 -39.08
CA GLU A 44 28.00 -24.33 -38.35
C GLU A 44 27.55 -24.21 -36.90
N HIS A 45 26.27 -24.48 -36.63
CA HIS A 45 25.68 -24.37 -35.28
C HIS A 45 25.86 -25.66 -34.47
N ALA A 46 26.13 -26.79 -35.12
CA ALA A 46 26.30 -28.09 -34.46
C ALA A 46 27.48 -28.12 -33.49
N VAL A 47 28.54 -27.33 -33.76
CA VAL A 47 29.73 -27.21 -32.88
C VAL A 47 29.35 -26.70 -31.49
N HIS A 48 28.32 -25.84 -31.40
CA HIS A 48 27.86 -25.25 -30.14
C HIS A 48 26.80 -26.10 -29.42
N LEU A 49 26.25 -27.13 -30.06
CA LEU A 49 25.14 -27.92 -29.50
C LEU A 49 25.51 -28.53 -28.14
N GLN A 50 26.74 -29.03 -28.00
CA GLN A 50 27.21 -29.64 -26.75
C GLN A 50 27.22 -28.65 -25.58
N GLU A 51 27.58 -27.38 -25.81
CA GLU A 51 27.58 -26.32 -24.79
C GLU A 51 26.16 -26.04 -24.30
N TRP A 52 25.19 -25.95 -25.22
CA TRP A 52 23.79 -25.74 -24.88
C TRP A 52 23.14 -26.94 -24.18
N LEU A 53 23.55 -28.18 -24.51
CA LEU A 53 23.09 -29.38 -23.82
C LEU A 53 23.54 -29.42 -22.34
N TRP A 54 24.74 -28.93 -22.03
CA TRP A 54 25.15 -28.71 -20.64
C TRP A 54 24.26 -27.69 -19.94
N GLY A 55 23.92 -26.60 -20.63
CA GLY A 55 22.93 -25.62 -20.15
C GLY A 55 21.57 -26.26 -19.83
N CYS A 56 21.07 -27.17 -20.69
CA CYS A 56 19.83 -27.92 -20.46
C CYS A 56 19.86 -28.74 -19.18
N ALA A 57 20.97 -29.43 -18.91
CA ALA A 57 21.14 -30.25 -17.71
C ALA A 57 21.08 -29.39 -16.42
N VAL A 58 21.64 -28.18 -16.47
CA VAL A 58 21.67 -27.24 -15.33
C VAL A 58 20.37 -26.43 -15.21
N ALA A 59 19.61 -26.25 -16.29
CA ALA A 59 18.41 -25.43 -16.33
C ALA A 59 17.34 -25.88 -15.32
N VAL A 60 17.12 -27.20 -15.19
CA VAL A 60 16.12 -27.78 -14.29
C VAL A 60 16.40 -27.50 -12.80
N PRO A 61 17.58 -27.86 -12.24
CA PRO A 61 17.90 -27.53 -10.86
C PRO A 61 17.95 -26.02 -10.62
N MET A 62 18.45 -25.24 -11.59
CA MET A 62 18.51 -23.77 -11.48
C MET A 62 17.11 -23.14 -11.38
N ALA A 63 16.18 -23.55 -12.23
CA ALA A 63 14.80 -23.08 -12.19
C ALA A 63 14.11 -23.41 -10.87
N ALA A 64 14.34 -24.61 -10.33
CA ALA A 64 13.82 -25.01 -9.03
C ALA A 64 14.40 -24.16 -7.88
N LEU A 65 15.70 -23.84 -7.94
CA LEU A 65 16.36 -22.96 -6.95
C LEU A 65 15.83 -21.52 -7.02
N LEU A 66 15.61 -20.98 -8.22
CA LEU A 66 15.04 -19.65 -8.41
C LEU A 66 13.63 -19.55 -7.86
N VAL A 67 12.78 -20.53 -8.18
CA VAL A 67 11.44 -20.63 -7.62
C VAL A 67 11.51 -20.75 -6.10
N ARG A 68 12.41 -21.59 -5.57
CA ARG A 68 12.62 -21.71 -4.12
C ARG A 68 12.98 -20.35 -3.53
N PHE A 69 13.94 -19.62 -4.08
CA PHE A 69 14.38 -18.32 -3.56
C PHE A 69 13.25 -17.28 -3.61
N ALA A 70 12.53 -17.21 -4.74
CA ALA A 70 11.40 -16.30 -4.92
C ALA A 70 10.24 -16.57 -3.94
N LEU A 71 10.01 -17.85 -3.60
CA LEU A 71 8.89 -18.27 -2.75
C LEU A 71 9.27 -18.46 -1.26
N ASN A 72 10.55 -18.56 -0.89
CA ASN A 72 10.99 -18.99 0.45
C ASN A 72 10.46 -18.10 1.58
N ARG A 73 10.29 -16.79 1.34
CA ARG A 73 9.89 -15.86 2.41
C ARG A 73 8.43 -16.06 2.86
N HIS A 74 7.50 -16.46 1.98
CA HIS A 74 6.06 -16.48 2.30
C HIS A 74 5.22 -17.57 1.59
N GLY A 75 5.84 -18.56 0.95
CA GLY A 75 5.17 -19.55 0.11
C GLY A 75 4.41 -20.65 0.86
N ARG A 76 3.39 -21.23 0.21
CA ARG A 76 2.55 -22.32 0.74
C ARG A 76 3.35 -23.58 1.05
N LEU A 77 4.45 -23.82 0.33
CA LEU A 77 5.29 -25.01 0.39
C LEU A 77 6.18 -25.11 1.63
N ARG A 78 6.36 -24.04 2.41
CA ARG A 78 7.28 -24.02 3.57
C ARG A 78 6.87 -25.00 4.68
N ARG A 79 5.58 -25.28 4.86
CA ARG A 79 5.08 -26.22 5.89
C ARG A 79 4.88 -27.64 5.38
N SER A 80 5.09 -27.88 4.09
CA SER A 80 5.00 -29.23 3.53
C SER A 80 6.22 -30.05 3.93
N PRO A 81 6.07 -31.39 4.06
CA PRO A 81 7.19 -32.29 4.27
C PRO A 81 8.24 -32.12 3.16
N PRO A 82 9.53 -32.38 3.44
CA PRO A 82 10.63 -32.00 2.56
C PRO A 82 10.47 -32.55 1.14
N ILE A 83 10.02 -33.80 1.00
CA ILE A 83 9.78 -34.44 -0.30
C ILE A 83 8.70 -33.68 -1.09
N ARG A 84 7.52 -33.43 -0.49
CA ARG A 84 6.43 -32.66 -1.15
C ARG A 84 6.81 -31.21 -1.44
N ARG A 85 7.72 -30.63 -0.65
CA ARG A 85 8.23 -29.27 -0.85
C ARG A 85 9.10 -29.21 -2.10
N TRP A 86 10.06 -30.13 -2.23
CA TRP A 86 10.96 -30.19 -3.37
C TRP A 86 10.23 -30.54 -4.66
N THR A 87 9.30 -31.51 -4.64
CA THR A 87 8.46 -31.78 -5.82
C THR A 87 7.63 -30.57 -6.22
N GLY A 88 7.07 -29.84 -5.24
CA GLY A 88 6.34 -28.59 -5.50
C GLY A 88 7.19 -27.47 -6.12
N PHE A 89 8.48 -27.38 -5.77
CA PHE A 89 9.43 -26.45 -6.38
C PHE A 89 9.86 -26.92 -7.77
N LEU A 90 10.08 -28.22 -7.97
CA LEU A 90 10.41 -28.79 -9.29
C LEU A 90 9.30 -28.55 -10.30
N VAL A 91 8.04 -28.86 -9.96
CA VAL A 91 6.89 -28.65 -10.86
C VAL A 91 6.77 -27.17 -11.27
N ARG A 92 6.92 -26.24 -10.31
CA ARG A 92 6.91 -24.81 -10.61
C ARG A 92 8.13 -24.37 -11.40
N GLY A 93 9.30 -24.96 -11.15
CA GLY A 93 10.51 -24.75 -11.93
C GLY A 93 10.34 -25.18 -13.39
N LEU A 94 9.67 -26.31 -13.62
CA LEU A 94 9.30 -26.77 -14.97
C LEU A 94 8.32 -25.80 -15.65
N VAL A 95 7.34 -25.25 -14.94
CA VAL A 95 6.43 -24.22 -15.49
C VAL A 95 7.20 -22.96 -15.88
N LEU A 96 8.15 -22.52 -15.04
CA LEU A 96 9.02 -21.38 -15.35
C LEU A 96 9.86 -21.65 -16.61
N LEU A 97 10.50 -22.82 -16.70
CA LEU A 97 11.27 -23.21 -17.87
C LEU A 97 10.41 -23.30 -19.12
N ALA A 98 9.25 -23.94 -19.05
CA ALA A 98 8.33 -24.03 -20.18
C ALA A 98 7.95 -22.64 -20.70
N ALA A 99 7.57 -21.72 -19.82
CA ALA A 99 7.18 -20.36 -20.23
C ALA A 99 8.33 -19.60 -20.91
N VAL A 100 9.53 -19.65 -20.33
CA VAL A 100 10.73 -18.96 -20.88
C VAL A 100 11.15 -19.59 -22.22
N ASN A 101 11.18 -20.92 -22.31
CA ASN A 101 11.64 -21.61 -23.50
C ASN A 101 10.62 -21.54 -24.65
N VAL A 102 9.31 -21.62 -24.37
CA VAL A 102 8.27 -21.37 -25.38
C VAL A 102 8.39 -19.96 -25.93
N HIS A 103 8.62 -18.95 -25.07
CA HIS A 103 8.80 -17.59 -25.54
C HIS A 103 10.01 -17.44 -26.46
N VAL A 104 11.18 -17.95 -26.04
CA VAL A 104 12.40 -17.85 -26.85
C VAL A 104 12.27 -18.60 -28.16
N PHE A 105 11.71 -19.82 -28.13
CA PHE A 105 11.51 -20.62 -29.33
C PHE A 105 10.62 -19.91 -30.36
N LEU A 106 9.55 -19.25 -29.90
CA LEU A 106 8.64 -18.49 -30.77
C LEU A 106 9.23 -17.17 -31.26
N ARG A 107 10.11 -16.54 -30.50
CA ARG A 107 10.75 -15.27 -30.90
C ARG A 107 11.98 -15.42 -31.77
N LYS A 108 12.69 -16.55 -31.68
CA LYS A 108 13.87 -16.81 -32.50
C LYS A 108 13.43 -17.25 -33.91
N TRP A 109 13.67 -16.37 -34.88
CA TRP A 109 13.49 -16.69 -36.31
C TRP A 109 14.39 -17.85 -36.74
N PRO A 110 14.04 -18.59 -37.82
CA PRO A 110 14.91 -19.61 -38.37
C PRO A 110 16.22 -18.97 -38.79
N SER A 111 17.33 -19.57 -38.41
CA SER A 111 18.66 -19.05 -38.75
C SER A 111 18.95 -19.33 -40.23
N LEU A 112 19.60 -18.40 -40.93
CA LEU A 112 20.09 -18.61 -42.29
C LEU A 112 21.57 -19.04 -42.27
N PRO A 113 22.08 -19.69 -43.34
CA PRO A 113 23.51 -20.00 -43.45
C PRO A 113 24.36 -18.72 -43.32
N GLY A 114 25.38 -18.75 -42.44
CA GLY A 114 26.23 -17.58 -42.14
C GLY A 114 25.76 -16.71 -40.96
N ASP A 115 24.57 -16.94 -40.40
CA ASP A 115 24.11 -16.25 -39.18
C ASP A 115 24.76 -16.84 -37.93
N HIS A 116 25.02 -16.01 -36.92
CA HIS A 116 25.43 -16.53 -35.62
C HIS A 116 24.24 -17.21 -34.93
N VAL A 117 24.53 -18.20 -34.07
CA VAL A 117 23.48 -18.90 -33.29
C VAL A 117 22.59 -17.92 -32.51
N VAL A 118 23.12 -16.74 -32.17
CA VAL A 118 22.41 -15.67 -31.45
C VAL A 118 22.88 -14.29 -31.96
N ASP A 119 22.26 -13.75 -33.01
CA ASP A 119 22.65 -12.45 -33.60
C ASP A 119 22.29 -11.24 -32.74
N ASP A 120 21.21 -11.32 -31.94
CA ASP A 120 20.84 -10.30 -30.95
C ASP A 120 20.62 -10.92 -29.57
N GLY A 121 21.72 -11.38 -28.98
CA GLY A 121 21.69 -12.01 -27.67
C GLY A 121 21.17 -11.09 -26.58
N THR A 122 21.46 -9.79 -26.68
CA THR A 122 21.06 -8.83 -25.64
C THR A 122 19.54 -8.69 -25.54
N THR A 123 18.82 -8.55 -26.66
CA THR A 123 17.37 -8.43 -26.62
C THR A 123 16.69 -9.77 -26.33
N LEU A 124 17.22 -10.88 -26.86
CA LEU A 124 16.68 -12.21 -26.62
C LEU A 124 16.77 -12.61 -25.13
N PHE A 125 17.95 -12.48 -24.52
CA PHE A 125 18.15 -12.81 -23.11
C PHE A 125 17.47 -11.79 -22.19
N GLY A 126 17.44 -10.52 -22.57
CA GLY A 126 16.73 -9.48 -21.84
C GLY A 126 15.22 -9.73 -21.76
N THR A 127 14.59 -10.07 -22.89
CA THR A 127 13.15 -10.37 -22.93
C THR A 127 12.79 -11.69 -22.23
N ALA A 128 13.63 -12.71 -22.37
CA ALA A 128 13.50 -13.97 -21.63
C ALA A 128 13.60 -13.77 -20.10
N ALA A 129 14.55 -12.95 -19.64
CA ALA A 129 14.70 -12.61 -18.23
C ALA A 129 13.46 -11.89 -17.69
N LEU A 130 12.91 -10.93 -18.44
CA LEU A 130 11.66 -10.23 -18.07
C LEU A 130 10.49 -11.20 -17.91
N ILE A 131 10.35 -12.17 -18.80
CA ILE A 131 9.29 -13.19 -18.70
C ILE A 131 9.53 -14.10 -17.50
N GLY A 132 10.78 -14.52 -17.26
CA GLY A 132 11.12 -15.29 -16.06
C GLY A 132 10.73 -14.55 -14.78
N VAL A 133 11.04 -13.26 -14.69
CA VAL A 133 10.64 -12.40 -13.56
C VAL A 133 9.12 -12.28 -13.45
N ALA A 134 8.41 -12.05 -14.56
CA ALA A 134 6.96 -11.96 -14.57
C ALA A 134 6.29 -13.24 -14.06
N VAL A 135 6.74 -14.41 -14.54
CA VAL A 135 6.26 -15.72 -14.08
C VAL A 135 6.53 -15.91 -12.59
N LEU A 136 7.74 -15.58 -12.11
CA LEU A 136 8.07 -15.66 -10.68
C LEU A 136 7.21 -14.73 -9.82
N VAL A 137 6.89 -13.53 -10.29
CA VAL A 137 5.97 -12.59 -9.61
C VAL A 137 4.55 -13.17 -9.54
N VAL A 138 4.03 -13.71 -10.65
CA VAL A 138 2.72 -14.37 -10.68
C VAL A 138 2.71 -15.57 -9.72
N MET A 139 3.72 -16.44 -9.76
CA MET A 139 3.87 -17.56 -8.84
C MET A 139 3.90 -17.08 -7.38
N ARG A 140 4.64 -16.00 -7.07
CA ARG A 140 4.72 -15.43 -5.73
C ARG A 140 3.38 -14.86 -5.26
N LEU A 141 2.64 -14.19 -6.14
CA LEU A 141 1.31 -13.67 -5.83
C LEU A 141 0.30 -14.80 -5.59
N TRP A 142 0.40 -15.89 -6.36
CA TRP A 142 -0.41 -17.09 -6.21
C TRP A 142 -0.08 -17.86 -4.91
N ASP A 143 1.22 -17.98 -4.60
CA ASP A 143 1.71 -18.80 -3.50
C ASP A 143 1.76 -18.04 -2.16
N ARG A 144 1.64 -16.71 -2.17
CA ARG A 144 1.37 -15.92 -0.96
C ARG A 144 0.09 -16.44 -0.32
N ARG A 145 0.21 -17.14 0.81
CA ARG A 145 -0.95 -17.50 1.64
C ARG A 145 -1.66 -16.19 2.00
N ALA A 146 -2.92 -16.03 1.60
CA ALA A 146 -3.73 -15.05 2.29
C ALA A 146 -3.70 -15.42 3.78
N ARG A 147 -3.48 -14.42 4.63
CA ARG A 147 -3.75 -14.55 6.06
C ARG A 147 -5.10 -15.23 6.17
N ARG A 148 -5.17 -16.36 6.89
CA ARG A 148 -6.42 -17.08 7.10
C ARG A 148 -7.31 -16.14 7.91
N VAL A 149 -8.22 -15.48 7.22
CA VAL A 149 -9.23 -14.64 7.86
C VAL A 149 -10.41 -15.55 8.16
N THR A 150 -10.77 -15.67 9.43
CA THR A 150 -11.92 -16.47 9.86
C THR A 150 -13.20 -15.66 9.74
N VAL A 151 -14.35 -16.33 9.65
CA VAL A 151 -15.66 -15.63 9.65
C VAL A 151 -15.84 -14.83 10.93
N GLU A 152 -15.37 -15.36 12.07
CA GLU A 152 -15.39 -14.71 13.37
C GLU A 152 -14.57 -13.42 13.39
N GLU A 153 -13.36 -13.41 12.82
CA GLU A 153 -12.54 -12.20 12.68
C GLU A 153 -13.26 -11.12 11.85
N VAL A 154 -13.92 -11.51 10.76
CA VAL A 154 -14.68 -10.55 9.92
C VAL A 154 -15.91 -10.02 10.66
N ARG A 155 -16.62 -10.88 11.41
CA ARG A 155 -17.77 -10.47 12.23
C ARG A 155 -17.34 -9.54 13.36
N ALA A 156 -16.26 -9.86 14.07
CA ALA A 156 -15.70 -9.01 15.11
C ALA A 156 -15.30 -7.63 14.55
N ALA A 157 -14.63 -7.60 13.40
CA ALA A 157 -14.28 -6.37 12.72
C ALA A 157 -15.52 -5.57 12.25
N ALA A 158 -16.60 -6.26 11.85
CA ALA A 158 -17.84 -5.58 11.49
C ALA A 158 -18.50 -4.94 12.71
N THR A 159 -18.56 -5.64 13.84
CA THR A 159 -19.05 -5.08 15.11
C THR A 159 -18.21 -3.88 15.57
N GLU A 160 -16.89 -3.96 15.42
CA GLU A 160 -15.98 -2.85 15.71
C GLU A 160 -16.25 -1.65 14.79
N ALA A 161 -16.49 -1.90 13.49
CA ALA A 161 -16.86 -0.87 12.53
C ALA A 161 -18.18 -0.17 12.91
N ASP A 162 -19.19 -0.92 13.34
CA ASP A 162 -20.49 -0.37 13.75
C ASP A 162 -20.38 0.44 15.05
N GLN A 163 -19.49 0.03 15.98
CA GLN A 163 -19.17 0.82 17.16
C GLN A 163 -18.43 2.11 16.81
N ALA A 164 -17.42 2.03 15.94
CA ALA A 164 -16.69 3.21 15.46
C ALA A 164 -17.62 4.18 14.73
N LEU A 165 -18.53 3.66 13.90
CA LEU A 165 -19.56 4.44 13.20
C LEU A 165 -20.45 5.21 14.17
N ARG A 166 -20.95 4.55 15.23
CA ARG A 166 -21.74 5.23 16.27
C ARG A 166 -20.97 6.35 16.95
N ARG A 167 -19.70 6.11 17.32
CA ARG A 167 -18.83 7.14 17.93
C ARG A 167 -18.62 8.32 16.99
N VAL A 168 -18.35 8.05 15.71
CA VAL A 168 -18.16 9.10 14.70
C VAL A 168 -19.44 9.90 14.49
N ARG A 169 -20.62 9.27 14.44
CA ARG A 169 -21.91 9.98 14.35
C ARG A 169 -22.14 10.91 15.54
N THR A 170 -21.95 10.42 16.77
CA THR A 170 -22.05 11.26 17.97
C THR A 170 -21.05 12.42 17.95
N GLN A 171 -19.83 12.18 17.48
CA GLN A 171 -18.81 13.22 17.35
C GLN A 171 -19.20 14.25 16.28
N ASN A 172 -19.71 13.80 15.13
CA ASN A 172 -20.24 14.65 14.06
C ASN A 172 -21.34 15.59 14.59
N ASP A 173 -22.28 15.06 15.36
CA ASP A 173 -23.36 15.87 15.95
C ASP A 173 -22.85 16.89 16.98
N ARG A 174 -21.80 16.54 17.74
CA ARG A 174 -21.13 17.48 18.65
C ARG A 174 -20.44 18.61 17.89
N VAL A 175 -19.64 18.28 16.87
CA VAL A 175 -18.92 19.27 16.04
C VAL A 175 -19.91 20.17 15.30
N ARG A 176 -20.99 19.60 14.75
CA ARG A 176 -22.04 20.35 14.06
C ARG A 176 -22.68 21.40 14.98
N ARG A 177 -23.09 20.98 16.18
CA ARG A 177 -23.66 21.90 17.19
C ARG A 177 -22.67 23.00 17.57
N GLN A 178 -21.41 22.65 17.81
CA GLN A 178 -20.37 23.64 18.11
C GLN A 178 -20.19 24.65 16.96
N ALA A 179 -20.11 24.17 15.72
CA ALA A 179 -19.93 25.03 14.55
C ALA A 179 -21.10 26.01 14.37
N GLN A 180 -22.32 25.56 14.62
CA GLN A 180 -23.53 26.40 14.60
C GLN A 180 -23.51 27.44 15.72
N GLN A 181 -23.14 27.07 16.95
CA GLN A 181 -23.02 28.00 18.07
C GLN A 181 -21.97 29.09 17.82
N VAL A 182 -20.81 28.70 17.27
CA VAL A 182 -19.74 29.67 16.95
C VAL A 182 -20.18 30.63 15.87
N ARG A 183 -20.79 30.13 14.80
CA ARG A 183 -21.33 30.96 13.74
C ARG A 183 -22.39 31.93 14.26
N ALA A 184 -23.35 31.45 15.05
CA ALA A 184 -24.39 32.31 15.63
C ALA A 184 -23.80 33.39 16.53
N ARG A 185 -22.72 33.09 17.26
CA ARG A 185 -22.03 34.07 18.11
C ARG A 185 -21.28 35.12 17.30
N VAL A 186 -20.57 34.71 16.24
CA VAL A 186 -19.90 35.61 15.28
C VAL A 186 -20.92 36.55 14.65
N GLU A 187 -22.02 36.01 14.11
CA GLU A 187 -23.07 36.83 13.51
C GLU A 187 -23.73 37.80 14.51
N LYS A 188 -23.84 37.42 15.79
CA LYS A 188 -24.34 38.33 16.84
C LYS A 188 -23.36 39.47 17.09
N LEU A 189 -22.05 39.21 17.10
CA LEU A 189 -21.03 40.25 17.29
C LEU A 189 -21.07 41.25 16.13
N GLN A 190 -21.09 40.76 14.88
CA GLN A 190 -21.12 41.59 13.68
C GLN A 190 -22.34 42.52 13.60
N ARG A 191 -23.49 42.11 14.15
CA ARG A 191 -24.70 42.93 14.18
C ARG A 191 -24.78 43.89 15.38
N SER A 192 -23.91 43.75 16.38
CA SER A 192 -24.01 44.53 17.63
C SER A 192 -23.26 45.85 17.50
N GLU A 193 -23.99 46.97 17.36
CA GLU A 193 -23.41 48.32 17.27
C GLU A 193 -22.79 48.84 18.59
N ARG A 194 -23.14 48.20 19.73
CA ARG A 194 -22.58 48.53 21.05
C ARG A 194 -21.96 47.27 21.67
N PRO A 195 -20.63 47.21 21.84
CA PRO A 195 -19.97 46.03 22.40
C PRO A 195 -20.08 46.05 23.93
N GLY A 196 -21.28 45.84 24.47
CA GLY A 196 -21.49 45.45 25.86
C GLY A 196 -21.18 43.96 26.08
N VAL A 197 -20.30 43.37 25.27
CA VAL A 197 -20.06 41.94 25.25
C VAL A 197 -18.88 41.61 26.15
N GLU A 198 -19.13 40.74 27.12
CA GLU A 198 -18.14 40.33 28.11
C GLU A 198 -16.98 39.56 27.44
N PHE A 199 -15.85 40.25 27.27
CA PHE A 199 -14.62 39.73 26.67
C PHE A 199 -14.21 38.35 27.22
N HIS A 200 -14.36 38.17 28.54
CA HIS A 200 -14.04 36.90 29.20
C HIS A 200 -14.85 35.73 28.62
N SER A 201 -16.17 35.92 28.44
CA SER A 201 -17.06 34.88 27.90
C SER A 201 -16.65 34.45 26.49
N LEU A 202 -16.28 35.41 25.63
CA LEU A 202 -15.86 35.11 24.25
C LEU A 202 -14.52 34.38 24.22
N ARG A 203 -13.59 34.74 25.10
CA ARG A 203 -12.29 34.08 25.21
C ARG A 203 -12.45 32.62 25.66
N VAL A 204 -13.29 32.37 26.66
CA VAL A 204 -13.61 31.00 27.13
C VAL A 204 -14.22 30.21 25.97
N PHE A 205 -15.21 30.78 25.29
CA PHE A 205 -15.89 30.13 24.17
C PHE A 205 -14.96 29.84 22.98
N HIS A 206 -14.04 30.76 22.64
CA HIS A 206 -12.99 30.51 21.63
C HIS A 206 -12.11 29.31 22.02
N ARG A 207 -11.70 29.23 23.29
CA ARG A 207 -10.90 28.10 23.80
C ARG A 207 -11.66 26.77 23.69
N GLU A 208 -12.93 26.76 24.10
CA GLU A 208 -13.78 25.57 24.01
C GLU A 208 -13.98 25.11 22.56
N SER A 209 -14.19 26.06 21.65
CA SER A 209 -14.31 25.79 20.21
C SER A 209 -13.04 25.14 19.65
N TYR A 210 -11.88 25.72 19.97
CA TYR A 210 -10.58 25.18 19.56
C TYR A 210 -10.35 23.76 20.12
N GLN A 211 -10.63 23.54 21.41
CA GLN A 211 -10.50 22.22 22.04
C GLN A 211 -11.47 21.18 21.43
N CYS A 212 -12.68 21.61 21.06
CA CYS A 212 -13.63 20.75 20.37
C CYS A 212 -13.10 20.31 19.00
N ALA A 213 -12.53 21.23 18.22
CA ALA A 213 -11.94 20.94 16.92
C ALA A 213 -10.73 19.98 17.03
N ASP A 214 -9.85 20.21 18.00
CA ASP A 214 -8.66 19.37 18.24
C ASP A 214 -9.05 17.94 18.64
N THR A 215 -9.96 17.80 19.61
CA THR A 215 -10.49 16.50 20.04
C THR A 215 -11.15 15.76 18.87
N ALA A 216 -11.91 16.47 18.04
CA ALA A 216 -12.54 15.91 16.85
C ALA A 216 -11.51 15.43 15.83
N HIS A 217 -10.46 16.22 15.57
CA HIS A 217 -9.40 15.87 14.64
C HIS A 217 -8.70 14.56 15.04
N ILE A 218 -8.36 14.41 16.33
CA ILE A 218 -7.76 13.18 16.87
C ILE A 218 -8.71 11.98 16.68
N ALA A 219 -10.00 12.16 16.98
CA ALA A 219 -11.00 11.10 16.82
C ALA A 219 -11.14 10.65 15.35
N TYR A 220 -11.18 11.59 14.41
CA TYR A 220 -11.26 11.26 12.98
C TYR A 220 -9.97 10.62 12.46
N HIS A 221 -8.80 11.06 12.91
CA HIS A 221 -7.53 10.43 12.54
C HIS A 221 -7.45 8.97 13.05
N SER A 222 -7.92 8.72 14.27
CA SER A 222 -8.06 7.36 14.81
C SER A 222 -9.00 6.52 13.94
N ALA A 223 -10.17 7.06 13.58
CA ALA A 223 -11.12 6.38 12.69
C ALA A 223 -10.54 6.09 11.30
N GLN A 224 -9.71 6.99 10.73
CA GLN A 224 -8.99 6.75 9.48
C GLN A 224 -8.00 5.59 9.59
N ASN A 225 -7.29 5.43 10.71
CA ASN A 225 -6.42 4.29 10.95
C ASN A 225 -7.24 2.98 10.95
N SER A 226 -8.38 2.96 11.66
CA SER A 226 -9.31 1.81 11.67
C SER A 226 -9.82 1.48 10.27
N LEU A 227 -10.18 2.50 9.46
CA LEU A 227 -10.61 2.31 8.07
C LEU A 227 -9.55 1.60 7.21
N ARG A 228 -8.26 1.91 7.38
CA ARG A 228 -7.18 1.22 6.65
C ARG A 228 -7.09 -0.26 7.02
N THR A 229 -7.21 -0.57 8.31
CA THR A 229 -7.22 -1.95 8.81
C THR A 229 -8.42 -2.72 8.27
N MET A 230 -9.63 -2.14 8.35
CA MET A 230 -10.86 -2.72 7.81
C MET A 230 -10.79 -2.95 6.30
N ALA A 231 -10.27 -1.98 5.53
CA ALA A 231 -10.08 -2.12 4.08
C ALA A 231 -9.13 -3.28 3.73
N SER A 232 -8.10 -3.52 4.55
CA SER A 232 -7.27 -4.71 4.42
C SER A 232 -8.07 -5.97 4.67
N LEU A 233 -8.82 -6.05 5.77
CA LEU A 233 -9.64 -7.22 6.12
C LEU A 233 -10.70 -7.54 5.07
N VAL A 234 -11.42 -6.54 4.53
CA VAL A 234 -12.39 -6.73 3.44
C VAL A 234 -11.73 -7.36 2.20
N ARG A 235 -10.54 -6.86 1.81
CA ARG A 235 -9.80 -7.42 0.66
C ARG A 235 -9.40 -8.87 0.89
N HIS A 236 -8.96 -9.22 2.10
CA HIS A 236 -8.60 -10.60 2.45
C HIS A 236 -9.84 -11.50 2.52
N ALA A 237 -10.92 -11.05 3.15
CA ALA A 237 -12.18 -11.78 3.27
C ALA A 237 -12.82 -12.07 1.89
N ARG A 238 -12.76 -11.12 0.94
CA ARG A 238 -13.24 -11.34 -0.45
C ARG A 238 -12.43 -12.37 -1.22
N ARG A 239 -11.13 -12.51 -0.92
CA ARG A 239 -10.24 -13.49 -1.56
C ARG A 239 -10.29 -14.87 -0.91
N ALA A 240 -10.67 -14.96 0.36
CA ALA A 240 -10.66 -16.21 1.12
C ALA A 240 -11.49 -17.36 0.48
N PRO A 241 -12.71 -17.13 -0.07
CA PRO A 241 -13.51 -18.20 -0.69
C PRO A 241 -12.87 -18.88 -1.91
N TYR A 242 -11.99 -18.19 -2.63
CA TYR A 242 -11.29 -18.73 -3.80
C TYR A 242 -10.03 -19.52 -3.44
N GLN A 243 -9.59 -19.43 -2.18
CA GLN A 243 -8.31 -19.98 -1.74
C GLN A 243 -8.45 -21.13 -0.74
N LEU A 244 -9.65 -21.31 -0.19
CA LEU A 244 -9.95 -22.33 0.79
C LEU A 244 -10.87 -23.39 0.16
N THR A 245 -10.51 -24.66 0.32
CA THR A 245 -11.42 -25.81 0.07
C THR A 245 -12.42 -25.89 1.23
N VAL A 246 -13.38 -24.97 1.23
CA VAL A 246 -14.46 -24.88 2.24
C VAL A 246 -15.81 -25.19 1.61
N SER A 247 -16.74 -25.67 2.45
CA SER A 247 -18.12 -25.93 2.07
C SER A 247 -18.77 -24.71 1.41
N SER A 248 -19.75 -24.95 0.54
CA SER A 248 -20.54 -23.88 -0.10
C SER A 248 -21.15 -22.93 0.93
N ARG A 249 -21.62 -23.47 2.05
CA ARG A 249 -22.16 -22.73 3.20
C ARG A 249 -21.15 -21.79 3.83
N ALA A 250 -19.96 -22.27 4.20
CA ALA A 250 -18.91 -21.42 4.79
C ALA A 250 -18.45 -20.31 3.82
N ARG A 251 -18.45 -20.57 2.50
CA ARG A 251 -18.20 -19.54 1.48
C ARG A 251 -19.30 -18.48 1.45
N ALA A 252 -20.57 -18.87 1.53
CA ALA A 252 -21.68 -17.94 1.59
C ALA A 252 -21.63 -17.07 2.86
N GLU A 253 -21.36 -17.68 4.02
CA GLU A 253 -21.23 -16.96 5.29
C GLU A 253 -20.07 -15.95 5.28
N MET A 254 -18.90 -16.33 4.75
CA MET A 254 -17.78 -15.41 4.58
C MET A 254 -18.11 -14.25 3.63
N ARG A 255 -18.80 -14.52 2.52
CA ARG A 255 -19.23 -13.46 1.59
C ARG A 255 -20.21 -12.50 2.24
N ALA A 256 -21.18 -13.01 3.00
CA ALA A 256 -22.14 -12.18 3.73
C ALA A 256 -21.45 -11.31 4.79
N ALA A 257 -20.53 -11.88 5.58
CA ALA A 257 -19.75 -11.14 6.56
C ALA A 257 -18.86 -10.07 5.90
N ALA A 258 -18.19 -10.40 4.79
CA ALA A 258 -17.36 -9.46 4.04
C ALA A 258 -18.20 -8.33 3.40
N ALA A 259 -19.41 -8.62 2.95
CA ALA A 259 -20.34 -7.62 2.43
C ALA A 259 -20.83 -6.69 3.54
N HIS A 260 -21.16 -7.22 4.72
CA HIS A 260 -21.52 -6.43 5.88
C HIS A 260 -20.40 -5.48 6.30
N LEU A 261 -19.18 -6.00 6.52
CA LEU A 261 -18.01 -5.19 6.86
C LEU A 261 -17.73 -4.12 5.79
N ALA A 262 -17.87 -4.44 4.51
CA ALA A 262 -17.66 -3.46 3.43
C ALA A 262 -18.68 -2.32 3.45
N ARG A 263 -19.94 -2.60 3.81
CA ARG A 263 -20.97 -1.56 3.99
C ARG A 263 -20.65 -0.67 5.18
N SER A 264 -20.39 -1.25 6.36
CA SER A 264 -20.03 -0.48 7.57
C SER A 264 -18.78 0.37 7.34
N GLN A 265 -17.78 -0.16 6.63
CA GLN A 265 -16.57 0.57 6.25
C GLN A 265 -16.90 1.77 5.31
N GLY A 266 -17.78 1.58 4.33
CA GLY A 266 -18.20 2.63 3.41
C GLY A 266 -18.96 3.75 4.12
N GLU A 267 -19.88 3.40 5.01
CA GLU A 267 -20.61 4.36 5.85
C GLU A 267 -19.67 5.13 6.78
N LEU A 268 -18.78 4.42 7.48
CA LEU A 268 -17.79 5.03 8.37
C LEU A 268 -16.91 6.03 7.62
N ARG A 269 -16.45 5.67 6.41
CA ARG A 269 -15.66 6.59 5.56
C ARG A 269 -16.42 7.86 5.24
N THR A 270 -17.67 7.73 4.82
CA THR A 270 -18.52 8.88 4.47
C THR A 270 -18.68 9.82 5.66
N HIS A 271 -18.96 9.30 6.85
CA HIS A 271 -19.13 10.13 8.06
C HIS A 271 -17.82 10.73 8.58
N VAL A 272 -16.68 10.05 8.42
CA VAL A 272 -15.37 10.61 8.75
C VAL A 272 -15.03 11.78 7.81
N ASP A 273 -15.27 11.60 6.50
CA ASP A 273 -15.03 12.65 5.51
C ASP A 273 -15.95 13.87 5.74
N GLU A 274 -17.22 13.63 6.06
CA GLU A 274 -18.17 14.67 6.52
C GLU A 274 -17.68 15.39 7.78
N GLY A 275 -17.26 14.62 8.80
CA GLY A 275 -16.74 15.13 10.06
C GLY A 275 -15.52 16.03 9.90
N LEU A 276 -14.58 15.64 9.04
CA LEU A 276 -13.41 16.45 8.70
C LEU A 276 -13.80 17.75 7.99
N GLY A 277 -14.81 17.72 7.12
CA GLY A 277 -15.38 18.94 6.52
C GLY A 277 -15.97 19.88 7.57
N MET A 278 -16.70 19.34 8.55
CA MET A 278 -17.25 20.12 9.66
C MET A 278 -16.17 20.71 10.56
N VAL A 279 -15.08 19.98 10.83
CA VAL A 279 -13.93 20.52 11.61
C VAL A 279 -13.25 21.67 10.87
N ARG A 280 -13.10 21.59 9.55
CA ARG A 280 -12.57 22.74 8.75
C ARG A 280 -13.47 23.96 8.89
N THR A 281 -14.78 23.76 8.82
CA THR A 281 -15.78 24.83 9.00
C THR A 281 -15.72 25.41 10.41
N LEU A 282 -15.65 24.56 11.44
CA LEU A 282 -15.52 24.98 12.84
C LEU A 282 -14.24 25.79 13.06
N ASN A 283 -13.11 25.37 12.48
CA ASN A 283 -11.84 26.09 12.55
C ASN A 283 -11.93 27.46 11.86
N ALA A 284 -12.57 27.55 10.70
CA ALA A 284 -12.81 28.83 10.03
C ALA A 284 -13.65 29.76 10.92
N ASN A 285 -14.81 29.30 11.41
CA ASN A 285 -15.66 30.10 12.30
C ASN A 285 -14.94 30.49 13.61
N THR A 286 -14.06 29.63 14.13
CA THR A 286 -13.25 29.93 15.33
C THR A 286 -12.20 30.99 15.03
N SER A 287 -11.61 30.95 13.84
CA SER A 287 -10.70 32.00 13.36
C SER A 287 -11.43 33.33 13.21
N ASP A 288 -12.64 33.31 12.64
CA ASP A 288 -13.47 34.52 12.53
C ASP A 288 -13.78 35.07 13.92
N LEU A 289 -14.22 34.23 14.86
CA LEU A 289 -14.43 34.61 16.25
C LEU A 289 -13.20 35.25 16.90
N LYS A 290 -12.00 34.73 16.62
CA LYS A 290 -10.73 35.32 17.10
C LYS A 290 -10.56 36.75 16.59
N HIS A 291 -10.88 37.02 15.31
CA HIS A 291 -10.83 38.36 14.74
C HIS A 291 -11.95 39.26 15.30
N GLU A 292 -13.17 38.74 15.46
CA GLU A 292 -14.28 39.50 16.05
C GLU A 292 -13.97 39.94 17.49
N ILE A 293 -13.32 39.10 18.31
CA ILE A 293 -12.88 39.46 19.67
C ILE A 293 -11.87 40.62 19.62
N ARG A 294 -10.93 40.60 18.68
CA ARG A 294 -9.92 41.66 18.50
C ARG A 294 -10.59 43.00 18.18
N ASP A 295 -11.58 42.96 17.28
CA ASP A 295 -12.16 44.17 16.70
C ASP A 295 -13.25 44.77 17.60
N HIS A 296 -13.99 43.94 18.36
CA HIS A 296 -15.13 44.39 19.15
C HIS A 296 -14.85 44.52 20.67
N CYS A 297 -13.77 43.95 21.22
CA CYS A 297 -13.50 44.00 22.68
C CYS A 297 -12.48 45.08 23.11
N GLY A 298 -12.16 46.04 22.24
CA GLY A 298 -11.26 47.15 22.58
C GLY A 298 -9.82 46.71 22.90
N ALA A 299 -9.15 47.40 23.84
CA ALA A 299 -7.77 47.11 24.19
C ALA A 299 -7.54 45.67 24.72
N PRO A 300 -8.38 45.13 25.64
CA PRO A 300 -8.23 43.75 26.10
C PRO A 300 -8.28 42.70 24.97
N GLY A 301 -9.15 42.91 23.98
CA GLY A 301 -9.26 42.05 22.80
C GLY A 301 -7.99 42.06 21.95
N ARG A 302 -7.42 43.24 21.69
CA ARG A 302 -6.18 43.40 20.91
C ARG A 302 -4.97 42.80 21.61
N GLU A 303 -4.81 43.04 22.92
CA GLU A 303 -3.72 42.48 23.72
C GLU A 303 -3.79 40.95 23.74
N TRP A 304 -4.98 40.38 23.95
CA TRP A 304 -5.17 38.94 23.92
C TRP A 304 -4.86 38.34 22.55
N PHE A 305 -5.30 39.00 21.46
CA PHE A 305 -5.02 38.55 20.11
C PHE A 305 -3.52 38.51 19.83
N ALA A 306 -2.79 39.59 20.17
CA ALA A 306 -1.34 39.67 20.00
C ALA A 306 -0.63 38.56 20.78
N ALA A 307 -0.96 38.38 22.06
CA ALA A 307 -0.38 37.34 22.89
C ALA A 307 -0.74 35.91 22.40
N LEU A 308 -1.90 35.73 21.77
CA LEU A 308 -2.29 34.44 21.18
C LEU A 308 -1.47 34.13 19.92
N GLU A 309 -1.31 35.09 19.01
CA GLU A 309 -0.51 34.91 17.81
C GLU A 309 0.97 34.66 18.15
N GLU A 310 1.50 35.36 19.15
CA GLU A 310 2.87 35.12 19.63
C GLU A 310 3.07 33.67 20.11
N ARG A 311 2.16 33.15 20.95
CA ARG A 311 2.22 31.75 21.40
C ARG A 311 2.09 30.76 20.25
N VAL A 312 1.25 31.07 19.25
CA VAL A 312 1.09 30.20 18.07
C VAL A 312 2.36 30.17 17.23
N GLU A 313 3.02 31.30 17.03
CA GLU A 313 4.27 31.35 16.26
C GLU A 313 5.43 30.68 17.02
N GLN A 314 5.54 30.89 18.34
CA GLN A 314 6.50 30.16 19.19
C GLN A 314 6.29 28.64 19.05
N ALA A 315 5.05 28.16 19.19
CA ALA A 315 4.74 26.74 19.05
C ALA A 315 4.97 26.18 17.63
N ARG A 316 4.89 27.01 16.59
CA ARG A 316 5.25 26.62 15.22
C ARG A 316 6.76 26.51 15.05
N GLU A 317 7.51 27.46 15.60
CA GLU A 317 8.97 27.45 15.55
C GLU A 317 9.54 26.26 16.31
N GLU A 318 9.03 25.96 17.51
CA GLU A 318 9.38 24.76 18.26
C GLU A 318 9.15 23.47 17.46
N ARG A 319 8.04 23.37 16.71
CA ARG A 319 7.79 22.22 15.82
C ARG A 319 8.74 22.18 14.63
N ARG A 320 9.11 23.33 14.04
CA ARG A 320 10.09 23.41 12.94
C ARG A 320 11.46 22.93 13.42
N VAL A 321 11.90 23.42 14.57
CA VAL A 321 13.16 23.01 15.23
C VAL A 321 13.10 21.53 15.59
N GLY A 322 12.02 21.07 16.24
CA GLY A 322 11.81 19.67 16.60
C GLY A 322 11.84 18.73 15.40
N ASN A 323 11.25 19.10 14.27
CA ASN A 323 11.32 18.29 13.04
C ASN A 323 12.72 18.29 12.41
N ARG A 324 13.49 19.37 12.55
CA ARG A 324 14.86 19.48 12.03
C ARG A 324 15.85 18.61 12.82
N PHE A 325 15.67 18.50 14.14
CA PHE A 325 16.58 17.74 15.03
C PHE A 325 16.06 16.34 15.43
N GLY A 326 14.74 16.10 15.36
CA GLY A 326 14.09 14.85 15.79
C GLY A 326 13.88 13.80 14.69
N GLY A 327 14.27 14.07 13.43
CA GLY A 327 14.12 13.11 12.31
C GLY A 327 14.97 11.83 12.41
N GLY A 328 15.87 11.75 13.39
CA GLY A 328 16.91 10.73 13.54
C GLY A 328 16.71 9.62 14.58
N GLN A 329 15.53 9.44 15.19
CA GLN A 329 15.20 8.23 16.01
C GLN A 329 14.02 7.39 15.53
#